data_AF-A0A7K2YCG5-F1
#
_entry.id   AF-A0A7K2YCG5-F1
#
_cell.length_a   1.000
_cell.length_b   1.000
_cell.length_c   1.000
_cell.angle_alpha   90.00
_cell.angle_beta   90.00
_cell.angle_gamma   90.00
#
_symmetry.space_group_name_H-M   'P 1'
#
loop_
_entity.id
_entity.type
_entity.pdbx_description
1 polymer ?
#
loop_
_entity_poly.entity_id
_entity_poly.type
_entity_poly.pdbx_seq_one_letter_code
_entity_poly.pdbx_strand_id
1 'polypeptide(L)' 'MEIGTKVKAKQGIGGGLTQSVPVGAAGVVAGRTYDGRIEVLFTLRGVLGGSRIVEVAVEPGHVEAV' A
#
# COMPACT_ATOMS: atom_id res chain seq x y z
N MET A 1 -9.26 8.72 4.07
CA MET A 1 -8.62 7.90 5.11
C MET A 1 -7.61 8.77 5.83
N GLU A 2 -7.45 8.60 7.13
CA GLU A 2 -6.55 9.41 7.95
C GLU A 2 -5.15 8.78 8.02
N ILE A 3 -4.12 9.59 8.28
CA ILE A 3 -2.76 9.10 8.52
C ILE A 3 -2.77 8.19 9.76
N GLY A 4 -2.08 7.05 9.68
CA GLY A 4 -2.10 6.00 10.71
C GLY A 4 -3.22 4.96 10.53
N THR A 5 -4.17 5.17 9.62
CA THR A 5 -5.21 4.18 9.33
C THR A 5 -4.59 2.91 8.78
N LYS A 6 -4.92 1.76 9.38
CA LYS A 6 -4.55 0.45 8.85
C LYS A 6 -5.43 0.14 7.65
N VAL A 7 -4.80 -0.32 6.58
CA VAL A 7 -5.47 -0.64 5.33
C VAL A 7 -5.00 -1.96 4.77
N LYS A 8 -5.78 -2.53 3.85
CA LYS A 8 -5.36 -3.63 2.98
C LYS A 8 -5.61 -3.28 1.52
N ALA A 9 -4.75 -3.78 0.65
CA ALA A 9 -4.93 -3.67 -0.79
C ALA A 9 -6.13 -4.51 -1.25
N LYS A 10 -7.10 -3.88 -1.93
CA LYS A 10 -8.29 -4.56 -2.49
C LYS A 10 -7.99 -5.28 -3.80
N GLN A 11 -6.92 -4.90 -4.46
CA GLN A 11 -6.47 -5.44 -5.75
C GLN A 11 -4.95 -5.42 -5.82
N GLY A 12 -4.37 -6.00 -6.87
CA GLY A 12 -2.95 -5.81 -7.17
C GLY A 12 -2.66 -4.35 -7.52
N ILE A 13 -1.66 -3.77 -6.86
CA ILE A 13 -1.23 -2.38 -7.10
C ILE A 13 0.20 -2.40 -7.66
N GLY A 14 0.44 -1.61 -8.72
CA GLY A 14 1.70 -1.62 -9.47
C GLY A 14 1.76 -2.73 -10.51
N GLY A 15 2.98 -3.02 -10.99
CA GLY A 15 3.24 -4.03 -12.03
C GLY A 15 4.26 -3.56 -13.07
N GLY A 16 4.79 -4.52 -13.84
CA GLY A 16 5.81 -4.27 -14.88
C GLY A 16 7.18 -3.90 -14.28
N LEU A 17 7.59 -2.64 -14.45
CA LEU A 17 8.86 -2.09 -13.93
C LEU A 17 8.71 -1.51 -12.51
N THR A 18 7.48 -1.42 -11.99
CA THR A 18 7.20 -0.86 -10.66
C THR A 18 6.99 -1.95 -9.62
N GLN A 19 7.20 -1.59 -8.36
CA GLN A 19 7.06 -2.49 -7.23
C GLN A 19 5.61 -2.98 -7.10
N SER A 20 5.41 -4.30 -7.14
CA SER A 20 4.08 -4.91 -7.06
C SER A 20 3.66 -5.13 -5.61
N VAL A 21 2.46 -4.68 -5.27
CA VAL A 21 1.77 -4.94 -4.01
C VAL A 21 0.63 -5.93 -4.29
N PRO A 22 0.67 -7.14 -3.72
CA PRO A 22 -0.36 -8.14 -3.94
C PRO A 22 -1.67 -7.76 -3.24
N VAL A 23 -2.78 -8.31 -3.74
CA VAL A 23 -4.09 -8.22 -3.08
C VAL A 23 -4.00 -8.73 -1.64
N GLY A 24 -4.66 -8.04 -0.72
CA GLY A 24 -4.64 -8.35 0.71
C GLY A 24 -3.37 -7.91 1.44
N ALA A 25 -2.39 -7.29 0.76
CA ALA A 25 -1.21 -6.74 1.43
C ALA A 25 -1.63 -5.71 2.48
N ALA A 26 -1.14 -5.89 3.71
CA ALA A 26 -1.39 -4.98 4.81
C ALA A 26 -0.53 -3.73 4.66
N GLY A 27 -1.06 -2.58 5.03
CA GLY A 27 -0.33 -1.32 5.05
C GLY A 27 -0.92 -0.31 6.02
N VAL A 28 -0.24 0.82 6.11
CA VAL A 28 -0.66 1.97 6.93
C VAL A 28 -0.60 3.22 6.07
N VAL A 29 -1.64 4.06 6.15
CA VAL A 29 -1.65 5.36 5.49
C VAL A 29 -0.58 6.24 6.15
N ALA A 30 0.41 6.68 5.38
CA ALA A 30 1.48 7.56 5.85
C ALA A 30 1.26 9.02 5.44
N GLY A 31 0.51 9.25 4.37
CA GLY A 31 0.35 10.58 3.82
C GLY A 31 -0.72 10.68 2.76
N ARG A 32 -0.79 11.86 2.15
CA ARG A 32 -1.68 12.16 1.04
C ARG A 32 -0.98 13.09 0.09
N THR A 33 -1.00 12.74 -1.19
CA THR A 33 -0.42 13.55 -2.25
C THR A 33 -1.38 14.67 -2.65
N TYR A 34 -0.84 15.72 -3.28
CA TYR A 34 -1.62 16.86 -3.77
C TYR A 34 -2.64 16.48 -4.86
N ASP A 35 -2.42 15.39 -5.60
CA ASP A 35 -3.33 14.84 -6.61
C ASP A 35 -4.49 14.01 -6.01
N GLY A 36 -4.60 13.96 -4.68
CA GLY A 36 -5.70 13.31 -3.96
C GLY A 36 -5.50 11.82 -3.68
N ARG A 37 -4.41 11.21 -4.18
CA ARG A 37 -4.00 9.85 -3.81
C ARG A 37 -3.51 9.79 -2.36
N ILE A 38 -3.53 8.59 -1.79
CA ILE A 38 -3.04 8.33 -0.44
C ILE A 38 -1.72 7.57 -0.52
N GLU A 39 -0.77 7.98 0.30
CA GLU A 39 0.51 7.28 0.43
C GLU A 39 0.34 6.19 1.48
N VAL A 40 0.63 4.95 1.09
CA VAL A 40 0.48 3.79 1.95
C VAL A 40 1.81 3.06 2.06
N LEU A 41 2.22 2.79 3.29
CA LEU A 41 3.36 1.94 3.63
C LEU A 41 2.90 0.50 3.73
N PHE A 42 3.06 -0.27 2.66
CA PHE A 42 2.71 -1.68 2.62
C PHE A 42 3.81 -2.55 3.20
N THR A 43 3.43 -3.52 4.03
CA THR A 43 4.32 -4.55 4.55
C THR A 43 4.23 -5.79 3.67
N LEU A 44 5.30 -6.08 2.93
CA LEU A 44 5.39 -7.22 2.03
C LEU A 44 6.34 -8.28 2.57
N ARG A 45 6.04 -9.56 2.29
CA ARG A 45 6.99 -10.66 2.54
C ARG A 45 8.20 -10.55 1.60
N GLY A 46 9.39 -10.65 2.17
CA GLY A 46 10.66 -10.73 1.47
C GLY A 46 11.03 -12.17 1.07
N VAL A 47 12.00 -12.30 0.17
CA VAL A 47 12.43 -13.57 -0.44
C VAL A 47 13.03 -14.57 0.57
N LEU A 48 13.53 -14.09 1.71
CA LEU A 48 14.20 -14.90 2.74
C LEU A 48 13.43 -14.95 4.08
N GLY A 49 12.10 -14.84 4.04
CA GLY A 49 11.26 -14.85 5.26
C GLY A 49 11.28 -13.56 6.08
N GLY A 50 12.01 -12.53 5.61
CA GLY A 50 11.92 -11.16 6.15
C GLY A 50 10.66 -10.42 5.70
N SER A 51 10.47 -9.22 6.24
CA SER A 51 9.46 -8.27 5.76
C SER A 51 10.14 -7.05 5.19
N ARG A 52 9.53 -6.43 4.18
CA ARG A 52 9.96 -5.11 3.67
C ARG A 52 8.79 -4.16 3.66
N ILE A 53 9.07 -2.89 3.93
CA ILE A 53 8.09 -1.81 3.80
C ILE A 53 8.29 -1.16 2.44
N VAL A 54 7.19 -0.89 1.76
CA VAL A 54 7.19 -0.25 0.45
C VAL A 54 6.19 0.89 0.48
N GLU A 55 6.61 2.06 0.05
CA GLU A 55 5.75 3.23 -0.03
C GLU A 55 5.15 3.32 -1.42
N VAL A 56 3.82 3.39 -1.48
CA VAL A 56 3.08 3.46 -2.74
C VAL A 56 1.99 4.50 -2.64
N ALA A 57 1.95 5.44 -3.58
CA ALA A 57 0.82 6.32 -3.78
C ALA A 57 -0.30 5.55 -4.49
N VAL A 58 -1.46 5.45 -3.85
CA VAL A 58 -2.58 4.65 -4.33
C VAL A 58 -3.87 5.46 -4.36
N GLU A 59 -4.75 5.15 -5.29
CA GLU A 59 -6.10 5.72 -5.28
C GLU A 59 -6.88 5.19 -4.07
N PRO A 60 -7.66 6.02 -3.37
CA PRO A 60 -8.41 5.60 -2.18
C PRO A 60 -9.32 4.38 -2.42
N GLY A 61 -9.81 4.19 -3.64
CA GLY A 61 -10.66 3.04 -4.01
C GLY A 61 -9.93 1.70 -4.11
N HIS A 62 -8.59 1.71 -4.20
CA HIS A 62 -7.75 0.50 -4.32
C HIS A 62 -7.40 -0.13 -2.97
N VAL A 63 -7.73 0.53 -1.86
CA VAL A 63 -7.50 0.03 -0.51
C VAL A 63 -8.77 0.14 0.32
N GLU A 64 -8.85 -0.63 1.40
CA GLU A 64 -9.92 -0.54 2.39
C GLU A 64 -9.33 -0.53 3.80
N ALA A 65 -9.99 0.18 4.72
CA ALA A 65 -9.60 0.20 6.13
C ALA A 65 -9.83 -1.17 6.78
N VAL A 66 -8.98 -1.51 7.75
CA VAL A 66 -8.99 -2.78 8.50
C VAL A 66 -9.13 -2.52 9.99
#